data_AF-A0A165QWS1-F1
#
_entry.id   AF-A0A165QWS1-F1
#
_cell.length_a   1.000
_cell.length_b   1.000
_cell.length_c   1.000
_cell.angle_alpha   90.00
_cell.angle_beta   90.00
_cell.angle_gamma   90.00
#
_symmetry.space_group_name_H-M   'P 1'
#
loop_
_entity.id
_entity.type
_entity.pdbx_description
1 polymer ?
#
loop_
_entity_poly.entity_id
_entity_poly.type
_entity_poly.pdbx_seq_one_letter_code
_entity_poly.pdbx_strand_id
1 'polypeptide(L)' 'MPKTLPKILGFALVLIVIAVLAMLTLYEEDPCANLQNNVSGAVLADDEDQSAMVNRAIVERSACKERE' A
#
# COMPACT_ATOMS: atom_id res chain seq x y z
N MET A 1 -11.82 24.32 -35.60
CA MET A 1 -11.45 23.53 -34.40
C MET A 1 -12.66 22.77 -33.89
N PRO A 2 -12.59 21.45 -33.71
CA PRO A 2 -13.72 20.66 -33.23
C PRO A 2 -14.07 21.04 -31.78
N LYS A 3 -15.31 21.47 -31.55
CA LYS A 3 -15.83 21.90 -30.22
C LYS A 3 -15.80 20.79 -29.14
N THR A 4 -15.56 19.54 -29.54
CA THR A 4 -15.51 18.36 -28.66
C THR A 4 -14.13 18.08 -28.08
N LEU A 5 -13.07 18.65 -28.63
CA LEU A 5 -11.68 18.41 -28.22
C LEU A 5 -11.42 18.63 -26.71
N PRO A 6 -11.88 19.72 -26.06
CA PRO A 6 -11.61 19.92 -24.63
C PRO A 6 -12.37 18.92 -23.73
N LYS A 7 -13.55 18.44 -24.16
CA LYS A 7 -14.29 17.42 -23.41
C LYS A 7 -13.58 16.07 -23.44
N ILE A 8 -13.07 15.69 -24.61
CA ILE A 8 -12.32 14.43 -24.78
C ILE A 8 -11.03 14.47 -23.97
N LEU A 9 -10.31 15.61 -24.02
CA LEU A 9 -9.09 15.80 -23.25
C LEU A 9 -9.34 15.72 -21.74
N GLY A 10 -10.40 16.37 -21.25
CA GLY A 10 -10.77 16.29 -19.83
C GLY A 10 -11.10 14.87 -19.39
N PHE A 11 -11.86 14.13 -20.20
CA PHE A 11 -12.20 12.74 -19.90
C PHE A 11 -10.97 11.81 -19.91
N ALA A 12 -10.07 11.97 -20.89
CA ALA A 12 -8.82 11.22 -20.95
C ALA A 12 -7.93 11.48 -19.74
N LEU A 13 -7.85 12.73 -19.28
CA LEU A 13 -7.07 13.09 -18.09
C LEU A 13 -7.61 12.42 -16.83
N VAL A 14 -8.93 12.37 -16.66
CA VAL A 14 -9.56 11.66 -15.53
C VAL A 14 -9.22 10.16 -15.56
N LEU A 15 -9.29 9.53 -16.74
CA LEU A 15 -8.92 8.12 -16.88
C LEU A 15 -7.45 7.86 -16.54
N ILE A 16 -6.54 8.74 -16.94
CA ILE A 16 -5.12 8.64 -16.61
C ILE A 16 -4.91 8.72 -15.09
N VAL A 17 -5.57 9.66 -14.41
CA VAL A 17 -5.48 9.79 -12.94
C VAL A 17 -5.96 8.52 -12.26
N ILE A 18 -7.10 7.96 -12.69
CA ILE A 18 -7.62 6.71 -12.12
C ILE A 18 -6.65 5.56 -12.36
N ALA A 19 -6.09 5.43 -13.57
CA ALA A 19 -5.15 4.37 -13.90
C ALA A 19 -3.86 4.46 -13.06
N VAL A 20 -3.35 5.68 -12.84
CA VAL A 20 -2.20 5.93 -11.97
C VAL A 20 -2.53 5.53 -10.53
N LEU A 21 -3.66 6.00 -9.98
CA LEU A 21 -4.06 5.65 -8.61
C LEU A 21 -4.24 4.14 -8.44
N ALA A 22 -4.88 3.47 -9.41
CA ALA A 22 -5.02 2.02 -9.42
C ALA A 22 -3.65 1.33 -9.39
N MET A 23 -2.71 1.78 -10.21
CA MET A 23 -1.35 1.23 -10.26
C MET A 23 -0.61 1.42 -8.93
N LEU A 24 -0.73 2.59 -8.28
CA LEU A 24 -0.14 2.82 -6.96
C LEU A 24 -0.78 1.94 -5.87
N THR A 25 -2.09 1.68 -5.93
CA THR A 25 -2.79 0.86 -4.93
C THR A 25 -2.62 -0.64 -5.11
N LEU A 26 -2.35 -1.09 -6.34
CA LEU A 26 -2.16 -2.50 -6.68
C LEU A 26 -0.73 -2.98 -6.41
N TYR A 27 0.18 -2.07 -6.07
CA TYR A 27 1.51 -2.44 -5.61
C TYR A 27 1.39 -2.96 -4.18
N GLU A 28 1.10 -4.25 -4.04
CA GLU A 28 1.25 -4.97 -2.79
C GLU A 28 2.72 -4.88 -2.38
N GLU A 29 3.02 -4.01 -1.43
CA GLU A 29 4.35 -3.87 -0.87
C GLU A 29 4.72 -5.22 -0.25
N ASP A 30 5.85 -5.79 -0.67
CA ASP A 30 6.31 -7.08 -0.17
C ASP A 30 6.45 -6.95 1.36
N PRO A 31 5.65 -7.72 2.15
CA PRO A 31 5.68 -7.63 3.60
C PRO A 31 7.06 -7.95 4.19
N CYS A 32 7.92 -8.61 3.41
CA CYS A 32 9.28 -8.97 3.75
C CYS A 32 10.33 -7.88 3.41
N ALA A 33 10.00 -6.90 2.56
CA ALA A 33 10.96 -5.88 2.11
C ALA A 33 11.36 -4.87 3.20
N ASN A 34 10.47 -4.56 4.15
CA ASN A 34 10.69 -3.58 5.23
C ASN A 34 10.24 -4.09 6.61
N LEU A 35 10.58 -5.33 6.91
CA LEU A 35 10.07 -6.09 8.07
C LEU A 35 10.33 -5.43 9.45
N GLN A 36 11.45 -4.71 9.60
CA GLN A 36 11.80 -4.05 10.85
C GLN A 36 10.91 -2.82 11.15
N ASN A 37 10.46 -2.10 10.12
CA ASN A 37 9.54 -0.98 10.28
C ASN A 37 8.15 -1.44 10.72
N ASN A 38 7.70 -2.61 10.24
CA ASN A 38 6.40 -3.18 10.60
C ASN A 38 6.35 -3.61 12.08
N VAL A 39 7.42 -4.24 12.58
CA VAL A 39 7.54 -4.60 14.01
C VAL A 39 7.67 -3.36 14.88
N SER A 40 8.47 -2.37 14.47
CA SER A 40 8.63 -1.12 15.22
C SER A 40 7.34 -0.31 15.28
N GLY A 41 6.58 -0.22 14.18
CA GLY A 41 5.30 0.46 14.13
C GLY A 41 4.24 -0.22 15.00
N ALA A 42 4.23 -1.56 15.01
CA ALA A 42 3.35 -2.33 15.88
C ALA A 42 3.66 -2.16 17.37
N VAL A 43 4.94 -2.05 17.75
CA VAL A 43 5.36 -1.78 19.13
C VAL A 43 5.08 -0.33 19.54
N LEU A 44 5.02 0.62 18.60
CA LEU A 44 4.73 2.03 18.88
C LEU A 44 3.23 2.38 18.84
N ALA A 45 2.37 1.40 18.57
CA ALA A 45 0.92 1.59 18.58
C ALA A 45 0.38 1.83 20.01
N ASP A 46 -0.78 2.49 20.09
CA ASP A 46 -1.51 2.68 21.35
C ASP A 46 -1.74 1.34 22.08
N ASP A 47 -1.67 1.38 23.42
CA ASP A 47 -1.59 0.19 24.28
C ASP A 47 -2.71 -0.84 24.06
N GLU A 48 -3.91 -0.40 23.67
CA GLU A 48 -5.06 -1.29 23.43
C GLU A 48 -4.87 -2.21 22.20
N ASP A 49 -4.20 -1.71 21.15
CA ASP A 49 -4.03 -2.45 19.88
C ASP A 49 -2.62 -3.00 19.68
N GLN A 50 -1.66 -2.55 20.51
CA GLN A 50 -0.25 -2.91 20.42
C GLN A 50 -0.03 -4.43 20.47
N SER A 51 -0.69 -5.14 21.39
CA SER A 51 -0.50 -6.60 21.55
C SER A 51 -0.93 -7.40 20.31
N ALA A 52 -2.05 -7.01 19.68
CA ALA A 52 -2.57 -7.64 18.48
C ALA A 52 -1.70 -7.31 17.26
N MET A 53 -1.26 -6.06 17.14
CA MET A 53 -0.37 -5.62 16.06
C MET A 53 1.02 -6.25 16.15
N VAL A 54 1.59 -6.37 17.35
CA VAL A 54 2.90 -7.02 17.57
C VAL A 54 2.83 -8.50 17.23
N ASN A 55 1.75 -9.20 17.63
CA ASN A 55 1.58 -10.61 17.29
C ASN A 55 1.51 -10.81 15.76
N ARG A 56 0.78 -9.94 15.05
CA ARG A 56 0.72 -9.97 13.58
C ARG A 56 2.08 -9.72 12.93
N ALA A 57 2.81 -8.71 13.40
CA ALA A 57 4.13 -8.37 12.87
C ALA A 57 5.18 -9.49 13.13
N ILE A 58 5.07 -10.21 14.25
CA ILE A 58 5.93 -11.36 14.55
C ILE A 58 5.63 -12.52 13.59
N VAL A 59 4.34 -12.83 13.34
CA VAL A 59 3.94 -13.90 12.42
C VAL A 59 4.39 -13.61 11.00
N GLU A 60 4.20 -12.37 10.51
CA GLU A 60 4.74 -11.93 9.22
C GLU A 60 6.26 -12.07 9.17
N ARG A 61 6.96 -11.68 10.25
CA ARG A 61 8.41 -11.85 10.35
C ARG A 61 8.88 -13.30 10.27
N SER A 62 8.19 -14.23 10.92
CA SER A 62 8.50 -15.65 10.79
C SER A 62 8.24 -16.16 9.38
N ALA A 63 7.12 -15.78 8.76
CA ALA A 63 6.76 -16.23 7.42
C ALA A 63 7.68 -15.68 6.31
N CYS A 64 8.32 -14.54 6.56
CA CYS A 64 9.36 -14.00 5.68
C CYS A 64 10.70 -14.74 5.85
N LYS A 65 11.08 -15.08 7.08
CA LYS A 65 12.31 -15.83 7.36
C LYS A 65 12.29 -17.27 6.82
N GLU A 66 11.12 -17.88 6.68
CA GLU A 66 10.96 -19.20 6.06
C GLU A 66 11.02 -19.18 4.52
N ARG A 67 10.97 -18.00 3.88
CA ARG A 67 11.05 -17.84 2.41
C ARG A 67 12.46 -17.57 1.88
N GLU A 68 13.43 -17.33 2.76
CA GLU A 68 14.87 -17.25 2.45
C GLU A 68 15.52 -18.63 2.49
#